data_AF-A0A7Y2GBK9-F1
#
_entry.id   AF-A0A7Y2GBK9-F1
#
_cell.length_a   1.000
_cell.length_b   1.000
_cell.length_c   1.000
_cell.angle_alpha   90.00
_cell.angle_beta   90.00
_cell.angle_gamma   90.00
#
_symmetry.space_group_name_H-M   'P 1'
#
loop_
_entity.id
_entity.type
_entity.pdbx_description
1 polymer ?
#
loop_
_entity_poly.entity_id
_entity_poly.type
_entity_poly.pdbx_seq_one_letter_code
_entity_poly.pdbx_strand_id
1 'polypeptide(L)'
;MRTAITSILGALAMVLMVGCESTIVEQGPPGPRGLDGRDGNANVFSLNFDFTMADAIINGKVASAQFDVPGITPSVVDEGAVLVFFREQGTWTALPYTFGFDNPDIQAVDFLVTFGYGYDDGFLEVFYEASAEGVSLEDMPDREMKAVVIDGFPMSKAGIDLTDYEAVKAFLHLAD
;
A
#
# COMPACT_ATOMS: atom_id res chain seq x y z
N MET A 1 -78.47 -4.02 -33.54
CA MET A 1 -77.77 -3.41 -34.69
C MET A 1 -77.04 -2.16 -34.19
N ARG A 2 -75.70 -2.19 -34.19
CA ARG A 2 -74.71 -1.08 -34.25
C ARG A 2 -74.74 0.10 -33.22
N THR A 3 -73.62 0.17 -32.45
CA THR A 3 -72.75 1.32 -32.10
C THR A 3 -73.36 2.55 -31.40
N ALA A 4 -72.76 3.19 -30.39
CA ALA A 4 -71.36 3.65 -30.22
C ALA A 4 -71.06 3.82 -28.70
N ILE A 5 -69.93 3.41 -28.11
CA ILE A 5 -68.56 3.96 -28.18
C ILE A 5 -68.51 5.49 -28.28
N THR A 6 -68.55 6.19 -27.13
CA THR A 6 -67.71 7.36 -26.77
C THR A 6 -68.33 8.08 -25.57
N SER A 7 -67.73 7.94 -24.39
CA SER A 7 -67.61 8.99 -23.35
C SER A 7 -66.78 8.44 -22.19
N ILE A 8 -65.54 8.09 -22.51
CA ILE A 8 -64.40 8.07 -21.59
C ILE A 8 -63.90 9.51 -21.58
N LEU A 9 -63.87 10.21 -20.43
CA LEU A 9 -62.76 11.13 -20.08
C LEU A 9 -62.88 11.88 -18.73
N GLY A 10 -64.05 11.95 -18.09
CA GLY A 10 -64.23 12.97 -17.04
C GLY A 10 -63.92 12.58 -15.58
N ALA A 11 -64.20 11.34 -15.17
CA ALA A 11 -64.40 11.05 -13.75
C ALA A 11 -63.52 9.93 -13.16
N LEU A 12 -62.58 9.37 -13.93
CA LEU A 12 -61.75 8.22 -13.50
C LEU A 12 -60.30 8.61 -13.14
N ALA A 13 -59.99 9.91 -13.04
CA ALA A 13 -58.63 10.40 -12.83
C ALA A 13 -58.35 10.91 -11.40
N MET A 14 -59.17 10.57 -10.40
CA MET A 14 -59.04 11.13 -9.05
C MET A 14 -59.15 10.12 -7.89
N VAL A 15 -58.89 8.83 -8.15
CA VAL A 15 -58.83 7.80 -7.08
C VAL A 15 -57.74 6.76 -7.38
N LEU A 16 -56.50 7.22 -7.63
CA LEU A 16 -55.32 6.34 -7.72
C LEU A 16 -54.21 6.73 -6.72
N MET A 17 -54.54 7.51 -5.69
CA MET A 17 -53.66 7.66 -4.51
C MET A 17 -53.94 6.54 -3.49
N VAL A 18 -53.86 5.28 -3.92
CA VAL A 18 -53.75 4.16 -2.97
C VAL A 18 -52.29 4.12 -2.55
N GLY A 19 -52.08 4.27 -1.24
CA GLY A 19 -50.78 4.47 -0.63
C GLY A 19 -49.75 3.46 -1.08
N CYS A 20 -48.60 3.97 -1.52
CA CYS A 20 -47.36 3.28 -1.29
C CYS A 20 -47.07 3.45 0.21
N GLU A 21 -47.78 2.68 1.05
CA GLU A 21 -47.23 2.36 2.36
C GLU A 21 -45.90 1.69 2.04
N SER A 22 -44.80 2.42 2.28
CA SER A 22 -43.52 1.77 2.53
C SER A 22 -43.80 0.81 3.68
N THR A 23 -44.06 -0.46 3.36
CA THR A 23 -43.84 -1.52 4.31
C THR A 23 -42.40 -1.32 4.74
N ILE A 24 -42.22 -0.73 5.93
CA ILE A 24 -41.00 -0.87 6.68
C ILE A 24 -40.93 -2.38 6.86
N VAL A 25 -40.24 -3.04 5.93
CA VAL A 25 -39.77 -4.39 6.16
C VAL A 25 -38.87 -4.16 7.36
N GLU A 26 -39.31 -4.56 8.55
CA GLU A 26 -38.45 -4.53 9.73
C GLU A 26 -37.13 -5.14 9.28
N GLN A 27 -36.10 -4.29 9.24
CA GLN A 27 -34.76 -4.75 8.93
C GLN A 27 -34.49 -5.81 9.98
N GLY A 28 -34.30 -7.06 9.54
CA GLY A 28 -34.15 -8.19 10.44
C GLY A 28 -33.10 -7.88 11.50
N PRO A 29 -33.17 -8.50 12.70
CA PRO A 29 -32.21 -8.24 13.76
C PRO A 29 -30.79 -8.32 13.19
N PRO A 30 -29.88 -7.41 13.59
CA PRO A 30 -28.49 -7.47 13.18
C PRO A 30 -27.98 -8.90 13.33
N GLY A 31 -27.32 -9.41 12.28
CA GLY A 31 -26.76 -10.76 12.32
C GLY A 31 -25.88 -10.97 13.56
N PRO A 32 -25.74 -12.22 14.03
CA PRO A 32 -24.83 -12.51 15.13
C PRO A 32 -23.44 -11.94 14.81
N ARG A 33 -22.79 -11.35 15.82
CA ARG A 33 -21.40 -10.91 15.69
C ARG A 33 -20.59 -12.12 15.20
N GLY A 34 -19.87 -11.95 14.09
CA GLY A 34 -18.98 -12.97 13.57
C GLY A 34 -17.98 -13.41 14.64
N LEU A 35 -17.52 -14.66 14.57
CA LEU A 35 -16.40 -15.11 15.39
C LEU A 35 -15.22 -14.17 15.18
N ASP A 36 -14.50 -13.86 16.26
CA ASP A 36 -13.24 -13.14 16.11
C ASP A 36 -12.35 -13.93 15.13
N GLY A 37 -11.74 -13.23 14.17
CA GLY A 37 -10.84 -13.85 13.22
C GLY A 37 -9.71 -14.57 13.96
N ARG A 38 -9.12 -15.60 13.34
CA ARG A 38 -7.87 -16.18 13.86
C ARG A 38 -6.84 -15.06 13.95
N ASP A 39 -6.03 -15.05 15.01
CA ASP A 39 -4.87 -14.18 15.11
C ASP A 39 -4.00 -14.38 13.86
N GLY A 40 -4.00 -13.39 12.97
CA GLY A 40 -3.20 -13.41 11.77
C GLY A 40 -1.77 -13.03 12.10
N ASN A 41 -0.79 -13.82 11.70
CA ASN A 41 0.50 -13.23 11.36
C ASN A 41 0.24 -12.39 10.11
N ALA A 42 0.37 -11.06 10.17
CA ALA A 42 0.04 -10.17 9.04
C ALA A 42 0.97 -10.34 7.82
N ASN A 43 1.71 -11.46 7.75
CA ASN A 43 2.81 -11.75 6.84
C ASN A 43 3.82 -10.60 6.76
N VAL A 44 4.05 -9.95 7.90
CA VAL A 44 5.03 -8.87 8.05
C VAL A 44 6.22 -9.39 8.83
N PHE A 45 7.42 -9.14 8.31
CA PHE A 45 8.65 -9.29 9.10
C PHE A 45 9.54 -8.06 8.91
N SER A 46 10.47 -7.88 9.84
CA SER A 46 11.45 -6.81 9.78
C SER A 46 12.85 -7.32 10.04
N LEU A 47 13.83 -6.73 9.37
CA LEU A 47 15.25 -6.96 9.60
C LEU A 47 15.95 -5.63 9.88
N ASN A 48 16.91 -5.66 10.80
CA ASN A 48 17.87 -4.56 10.96
C ASN A 48 19.21 -5.02 10.40
N PHE A 49 19.92 -4.11 9.75
CA PHE A 49 21.22 -4.35 9.13
C PHE A 49 21.98 -3.04 9.04
N ASP A 50 23.28 -3.08 8.75
CA ASP A 50 24.09 -1.88 8.58
C ASP A 50 24.43 -1.70 7.09
N PHE A 51 24.22 -0.50 6.57
CA PHE A 51 24.78 -0.07 5.29
C PHE A 51 26.13 0.59 5.59
N THR A 52 27.20 0.05 5.01
CA THR A 52 28.55 0.62 5.17
C THR A 52 29.10 1.05 3.81
N MET A 53 29.83 2.17 3.79
CA MET A 53 30.54 2.60 2.59
C MET A 53 31.70 1.66 2.23
N ALA A 54 32.18 0.86 3.19
CA ALA A 54 33.21 -0.15 2.95
C ALA A 54 32.70 -1.32 2.10
N ASP A 55 31.42 -1.67 2.22
CA ASP A 55 30.77 -2.72 1.43
C ASP A 55 30.15 -2.19 0.13
N ALA A 56 30.06 -0.86 -0.03
CA ALA A 56 29.44 -0.23 -1.17
C ALA A 56 30.35 -0.26 -2.42
N ILE A 57 29.75 -0.55 -3.56
CA ILE A 57 30.38 -0.45 -4.88
C ILE A 57 30.06 0.93 -5.45
N ILE A 58 31.10 1.71 -5.74
CA ILE A 58 30.96 3.04 -6.35
C ILE A 58 31.08 2.93 -7.87
N ASN A 59 30.06 3.40 -8.57
CA ASN A 59 30.00 3.47 -10.02
C ASN A 59 29.44 4.83 -10.48
N GLY A 60 30.35 5.74 -10.84
CA GLY A 60 30.00 7.10 -11.22
C GLY A 60 29.34 7.85 -10.06
N LYS A 61 28.07 8.20 -10.23
CA LYS A 61 27.29 8.96 -9.24
C LYS A 61 26.52 8.09 -8.24
N VAL A 62 26.72 6.78 -8.26
CA VAL A 62 26.00 5.84 -7.39
C VAL A 62 26.99 5.07 -6.55
N ALA A 63 26.74 4.98 -5.25
CA ALA A 63 27.39 4.05 -4.33
C ALA A 63 26.30 3.11 -3.80
N SER A 64 26.36 1.83 -4.14
CA SER A 64 25.32 0.86 -3.76
C SER A 64 25.87 -0.38 -3.08
N ALA A 65 25.08 -0.94 -2.17
CA ALA A 65 25.34 -2.22 -1.52
C ALA A 65 24.11 -3.11 -1.66
N GLN A 66 24.34 -4.41 -1.90
CA GLN A 66 23.30 -5.41 -2.08
C GLN A 66 23.24 -6.32 -0.85
N PHE A 67 22.02 -6.66 -0.46
CA PHE A 67 21.71 -7.50 0.69
C PHE A 67 20.82 -8.66 0.25
N ASP A 68 21.22 -9.88 0.62
CA ASP A 68 20.39 -11.06 0.44
C ASP A 68 19.24 -11.02 1.46
N VAL A 69 18.01 -10.93 0.96
CA VAL A 69 16.79 -10.95 1.78
C VAL A 69 15.83 -11.99 1.20
N PRO A 70 16.04 -13.29 1.48
CA PRO A 70 15.23 -14.38 0.92
C PRO A 70 13.73 -14.30 1.24
N GLY A 71 13.33 -13.47 2.20
CA GLY A 71 11.92 -13.23 2.52
C GLY A 71 11.24 -12.19 1.61
N ILE A 72 11.97 -11.50 0.73
CA ILE A 72 11.37 -10.74 -0.38
C ILE A 72 11.06 -11.76 -1.48
N THR A 73 9.87 -12.33 -1.45
CA THR A 73 9.42 -13.34 -2.43
C THR A 73 8.81 -12.67 -3.66
N PRO A 74 8.52 -13.41 -4.75
CA PRO A 74 7.77 -12.86 -5.88
C PRO A 74 6.40 -12.28 -5.49
N SER A 75 5.71 -12.86 -4.49
CA SER A 75 4.46 -12.30 -3.97
C SER A 75 4.64 -10.95 -3.28
N VAL A 76 5.77 -10.73 -2.60
CA VAL A 76 6.13 -9.42 -2.05
C VAL A 76 6.35 -8.41 -3.18
N VAL A 77 7.05 -8.80 -4.25
CA VAL A 77 7.35 -7.93 -5.39
C VAL A 77 6.07 -7.54 -6.15
N ASP A 78 5.20 -8.51 -6.42
CA ASP A 78 4.00 -8.30 -7.24
C ASP A 78 2.81 -7.73 -6.46
N GLU A 79 2.76 -7.97 -5.15
CA GLU A 79 1.53 -7.78 -4.36
C GLU A 79 1.75 -7.18 -2.97
N GLY A 80 2.99 -7.18 -2.50
CA GLY A 80 3.37 -6.72 -1.17
C GLY A 80 3.97 -5.33 -1.17
N ALA A 81 4.79 -5.08 -0.14
CA ALA A 81 5.57 -3.86 -0.02
C ALA A 81 6.85 -4.14 0.76
N VAL A 82 7.92 -3.43 0.40
CA VAL A 82 9.12 -3.29 1.22
C VAL A 82 9.22 -1.84 1.63
N LEU A 83 9.39 -1.57 2.92
CA LEU A 83 9.60 -0.24 3.48
C LEU A 83 10.97 -0.20 4.13
N VAL A 84 11.85 0.70 3.70
CA VAL A 84 13.20 0.82 4.24
C VAL A 84 13.35 2.14 5.00
N PHE A 85 14.01 2.05 6.14
CA PHE A 85 14.30 3.14 7.05
C PHE A 85 15.78 3.14 7.39
N PHE A 86 16.30 4.32 7.68
CA PHE A 86 17.61 4.49 8.28
C PHE A 86 17.47 5.21 9.61
N ARG A 87 18.44 5.01 10.50
CA ARG A 87 18.48 5.71 11.77
C ARG A 87 19.37 6.95 11.69
N GLU A 88 18.81 8.08 12.06
CA GLU A 88 19.54 9.35 12.15
C GLU A 88 19.06 10.15 13.36
N GLN A 89 20.02 10.71 14.11
CA GLN A 89 19.76 11.51 15.31
C GLN A 89 18.81 10.82 16.32
N GLY A 90 18.89 9.49 16.41
CA GLY A 90 18.08 8.66 17.30
C GLY A 90 16.69 8.28 16.78
N THR A 91 16.28 8.79 15.62
CA THR A 91 14.97 8.54 14.99
C THR A 91 15.09 7.66 13.74
N TRP A 92 14.03 6.94 13.40
CA TRP A 92 13.91 6.19 12.15
C TRP A 92 13.30 7.10 11.07
N THR A 93 14.04 7.30 9.99
CA THR A 93 13.63 8.10 8.83
C THR A 93 13.37 7.18 7.65
N ALA A 94 12.24 7.35 6.97
CA ALA A 94 11.87 6.54 5.82
C ALA A 94 12.69 6.92 4.58
N LEU A 95 13.00 5.93 3.75
CA LEU A 95 13.57 6.12 2.42
C LEU A 95 12.48 6.19 1.33
N PRO A 96 12.75 6.88 0.20
CA PRO A 96 13.96 7.64 -0.10
C PRO A 96 14.06 8.97 0.68
N TYR A 97 15.29 9.44 0.90
CA TYR A 97 15.56 10.73 1.55
C TYR A 97 16.66 11.48 0.80
N THR A 98 16.50 12.79 0.59
CA THR A 98 17.47 13.61 -0.13
C THR A 98 18.12 14.62 0.80
N PHE A 99 19.46 14.62 0.82
CA PHE A 99 20.30 15.57 1.52
C PHE A 99 20.72 16.70 0.57
N GLY A 100 20.65 17.95 1.04
CA GLY A 100 21.24 19.10 0.37
C GLY A 100 22.60 19.43 0.98
N PHE A 101 23.62 19.57 0.13
CA PHE A 101 24.96 19.97 0.54
C PHE A 101 25.24 21.39 0.05
N ASP A 102 25.43 22.31 0.99
CA ASP A 102 25.62 23.72 0.70
C ASP A 102 27.07 24.04 0.37
N ASN A 103 27.25 24.93 -0.60
CA ASN A 103 28.52 25.58 -0.84
C ASN A 103 28.73 26.67 0.24
N PRO A 104 29.81 26.58 1.05
CA PRO A 104 30.03 27.49 2.17
C PRO A 104 30.28 28.94 1.73
N ASP A 105 30.73 29.16 0.50
CA ASP A 105 31.10 30.49 0.00
C ASP A 105 29.89 31.30 -0.49
N ILE A 106 28.88 30.64 -1.06
CA ILE A 106 27.72 31.29 -1.68
C ILE A 106 26.37 31.03 -0.98
N GLN A 107 26.37 30.24 0.11
CA GLN A 107 25.16 29.90 0.90
C GLN A 107 24.02 29.34 0.03
N ALA A 108 24.37 28.52 -0.95
CA ALA A 108 23.42 27.85 -1.84
C ALA A 108 23.76 26.36 -1.92
N VAL A 109 22.73 25.53 -2.14
CA VAL A 109 22.91 24.10 -2.37
C VAL A 109 23.78 23.89 -3.61
N ASP A 110 24.91 23.23 -3.43
CA ASP A 110 25.87 22.90 -4.50
C ASP A 110 25.43 21.62 -5.23
N PHE A 111 25.10 20.59 -4.46
CA PHE A 111 24.60 19.32 -4.97
C PHE A 111 23.64 18.64 -3.98
N LEU A 112 22.91 17.66 -4.50
CA LEU A 112 22.03 16.79 -3.73
C LEU A 112 22.59 15.37 -3.71
N VAL A 113 22.37 14.67 -2.61
CA VAL A 113 22.57 13.21 -2.55
C VAL A 113 21.27 12.58 -2.09
N THR A 114 20.72 11.67 -2.89
CA THR A 114 19.54 10.88 -2.53
C THR A 114 19.99 9.55 -1.97
N PHE A 115 19.51 9.21 -0.79
CA PHE A 115 19.62 7.88 -0.21
C PHE A 115 18.35 7.11 -0.50
N GLY A 116 18.48 6.01 -1.22
CA GLY A 116 17.37 5.25 -1.80
C GLY A 116 17.56 3.74 -1.67
N TYR A 117 16.57 3.00 -2.14
CA TYR A 117 16.61 1.55 -2.21
C TYR A 117 15.81 1.03 -3.40
N GLY A 118 16.14 -0.18 -3.83
CA GLY A 118 15.39 -0.99 -4.79
C GLY A 118 15.37 -2.44 -4.34
N TYR A 119 14.39 -3.23 -4.78
CA TYR A 119 14.27 -4.63 -4.38
C TYR A 119 13.66 -5.48 -5.49
N ASP A 120 13.95 -6.79 -5.47
CA ASP A 120 13.37 -7.83 -6.31
C ASP A 120 13.49 -9.18 -5.55
N ASP A 121 13.08 -10.29 -6.15
CA ASP A 121 13.08 -11.63 -5.54
C ASP A 121 14.43 -11.96 -4.88
N GLY A 122 14.38 -12.11 -3.56
CA GLY A 122 15.50 -12.47 -2.70
C GLY A 122 16.51 -11.36 -2.42
N PHE A 123 16.33 -10.14 -2.92
CA PHE A 123 17.37 -9.11 -2.86
C PHE A 123 16.86 -7.70 -2.54
N LEU A 124 17.69 -6.94 -1.82
CA LEU A 124 17.51 -5.52 -1.53
C LEU A 124 18.81 -4.77 -1.88
N GLU A 125 18.71 -3.72 -2.68
CA GLU A 125 19.80 -2.76 -2.90
C GLU A 125 19.51 -1.47 -2.15
N VAL A 126 20.52 -0.94 -1.46
CA VAL A 126 20.50 0.38 -0.85
C VAL A 126 21.59 1.22 -1.49
N PHE A 127 21.31 2.47 -1.83
CA PHE A 127 22.23 3.30 -2.57
C PHE A 127 22.20 4.78 -2.18
N TYR A 128 23.37 5.42 -2.23
CA TYR A 128 23.50 6.87 -2.36
C TYR A 128 23.63 7.23 -3.85
N GLU A 129 22.89 8.23 -4.31
CA GLU A 129 22.98 8.77 -5.67
C GLU A 129 23.20 10.29 -5.62
N ALA A 130 24.30 10.76 -6.21
CA ALA A 130 24.61 12.18 -6.33
C ALA A 130 23.92 12.82 -7.54
N SER A 131 23.50 14.08 -7.41
CA SER A 131 22.92 14.85 -8.51
C SER A 131 23.92 15.27 -9.58
N ALA A 132 25.22 15.23 -9.28
CA ALA A 132 26.30 15.73 -10.14
C ALA A 132 27.52 14.79 -10.16
N GLU A 133 28.28 14.83 -11.25
CA GLU A 133 29.55 14.10 -11.38
C GLU A 133 30.63 14.70 -10.47
N GLY A 134 31.59 13.88 -10.04
CA GLY A 134 32.73 14.34 -9.22
C GLY A 134 32.41 14.58 -7.75
N VAL A 135 31.17 14.31 -7.31
CA VAL A 135 30.81 14.26 -5.89
C VAL A 135 31.47 13.03 -5.25
N SER A 136 32.25 13.25 -4.19
CA SER A 136 32.86 12.18 -3.40
C SER A 136 31.77 11.47 -2.58
N LEU A 137 31.38 10.27 -2.99
CA LEU A 137 30.44 9.44 -2.24
C LEU A 137 31.13 8.61 -1.15
N GLU A 138 32.45 8.46 -1.20
CA GLU A 138 33.24 7.72 -0.20
C GLU A 138 33.10 8.30 1.22
N ASP A 139 32.82 9.59 1.32
CA ASP A 139 32.68 10.31 2.59
C ASP A 139 31.24 10.26 3.14
N MET A 140 30.31 9.57 2.47
CA MET A 140 28.95 9.42 2.99
C MET A 140 28.95 8.55 4.25
N PRO A 141 28.09 8.84 5.23
CA PRO A 141 28.07 8.10 6.47
C PRO A 141 27.47 6.70 6.30
N ASP A 142 28.05 5.76 7.04
CA ASP A 142 27.42 4.46 7.33
C ASP A 142 26.09 4.68 8.06
N ARG A 143 25.12 3.77 7.84
CA ARG A 143 23.75 3.91 8.35
C ARG A 143 23.27 2.61 9.00
N GLU A 144 22.70 2.73 10.20
CA GLU A 144 21.86 1.68 10.79
C GLU A 144 20.54 1.65 10.01
N MET A 145 20.19 0.49 9.47
CA MET A 145 19.06 0.30 8.58
C MET A 145 18.01 -0.61 9.18
N LYS A 146 16.77 -0.44 8.73
CA LYS A 146 15.66 -1.35 8.96
C LYS A 146 14.85 -1.51 7.70
N ALA A 147 14.61 -2.75 7.29
CA ALA A 147 13.61 -3.05 6.27
C ALA A 147 12.41 -3.74 6.93
N VAL A 148 11.20 -3.36 6.50
CA VAL A 148 9.95 -4.00 6.83
C VAL A 148 9.40 -4.59 5.53
N VAL A 149 9.26 -5.90 5.51
CA VAL A 149 8.74 -6.64 4.37
C VAL A 149 7.33 -7.09 4.70
N ILE A 150 6.40 -6.71 3.84
CA ILE A 150 4.98 -7.00 3.94
C ILE A 150 4.66 -7.88 2.74
N ASP A 151 4.40 -9.16 2.99
CA ASP A 151 3.85 -10.02 1.94
C ASP A 151 2.45 -9.54 1.59
N GLY A 152 2.10 -9.67 0.31
CA GLY A 152 0.85 -9.17 -0.22
C GLY A 152 -0.37 -9.66 0.54
N PHE A 153 -1.42 -8.83 0.55
CA PHE A 153 -2.69 -9.19 1.17
C PHE A 153 -3.58 -9.87 0.12
N PRO A 154 -3.84 -11.19 0.17
CA PRO A 154 -4.62 -11.87 -0.87
C PRO A 154 -6.05 -11.32 -1.02
N MET A 155 -6.62 -10.69 0.03
CA MET A 155 -7.98 -10.16 0.01
C MET A 155 -8.15 -8.91 -0.87
N SER A 156 -7.14 -8.03 -1.00
CA SER A 156 -7.28 -6.83 -1.85
C SER A 156 -7.27 -7.15 -3.35
N LYS A 157 -6.89 -8.38 -3.72
CA LYS A 157 -6.90 -8.92 -5.09
C LYS A 157 -7.88 -10.09 -5.28
N ALA A 158 -8.66 -10.44 -4.25
CA ALA A 158 -9.55 -11.61 -4.28
C ALA A 158 -10.65 -11.55 -5.36
N GLY A 159 -10.82 -10.41 -6.03
CA GLY A 159 -11.88 -10.21 -7.02
C GLY A 159 -13.29 -10.27 -6.42
N ILE A 160 -13.38 -10.30 -5.09
CA ILE A 160 -14.63 -10.31 -4.33
C ILE A 160 -14.89 -8.91 -3.80
N ASP A 161 -16.18 -8.56 -3.73
CA ASP A 161 -16.59 -7.38 -3.00
C ASP A 161 -16.36 -7.61 -1.50
N LEU A 162 -15.38 -6.91 -0.92
CA LEU A 162 -15.04 -7.03 0.51
C LEU A 162 -16.14 -6.48 1.42
N THR A 163 -17.16 -5.81 0.86
CA THR A 163 -18.35 -5.37 1.59
C THR A 163 -19.48 -6.39 1.56
N ASP A 164 -19.39 -7.42 0.71
CA ASP A 164 -20.32 -8.54 0.65
C ASP A 164 -19.86 -9.65 1.60
N TYR A 165 -20.60 -9.80 2.70
CA TYR A 165 -20.32 -10.81 3.72
C TYR A 165 -20.30 -12.23 3.15
N GLU A 166 -21.20 -12.58 2.24
CA GLU A 166 -21.29 -13.94 1.68
C GLU A 166 -20.12 -14.21 0.71
N ALA A 167 -19.71 -13.19 -0.06
CA ALA A 167 -18.55 -13.30 -0.94
C ALA A 167 -17.24 -13.50 -0.15
N VAL A 168 -17.07 -12.75 0.95
CA VAL A 168 -15.91 -12.90 1.86
C VAL A 168 -15.94 -14.25 2.58
N LYS A 169 -17.10 -14.68 3.07
CA LYS A 169 -17.28 -15.97 3.74
C LYS A 169 -16.92 -17.15 2.82
N ALA A 170 -17.37 -17.10 1.57
CA ALA A 170 -17.07 -18.12 0.57
C ALA A 170 -15.58 -18.15 0.19
N PHE A 171 -14.97 -16.99 0.00
CA PHE A 171 -13.55 -16.87 -0.33
C PHE A 171 -12.64 -17.39 0.78
N LEU A 172 -12.99 -17.13 2.05
CA LEU A 172 -12.22 -17.56 3.22
C LEU A 172 -12.58 -18.97 3.71
N HIS A 173 -13.50 -19.67 3.04
CA HIS A 173 -13.99 -21.00 3.41
C HIS A 173 -14.47 -21.11 4.86
N LEU A 174 -15.19 -20.09 5.34
CA LEU A 174 -15.76 -20.09 6.69
C LEU A 174 -17.00 -21.00 6.74
N ALA A 175 -17.18 -21.67 7.87
CA ALA A 175 -18.34 -22.53 8.10
C ALA A 175 -19.64 -21.70 8.21
N ASP A 176 -20.78 -22.34 7.92
CA ASP A 176 -22.11 -21.77 8.07
C ASP A 176 -22.58 -21.62 9.51
#